data_AF-A0AAE6BWR6-F1
#
_entry.id   AF-A0AAE6BWR6-F1
#
_cell.length_a   1.000
_cell.length_b   1.000
_cell.length_c   1.000
_cell.angle_alpha   90.00
_cell.angle_beta   90.00
_cell.angle_gamma   90.00
#
_symmetry.space_group_name_H-M   'P 1'
#
loop_
_entity.id
_entity.type
_entity.pdbx_description
1 polymer ?
#
loop_
_entity_poly.entity_id
_entity_poly.type
_entity_poly.pdbx_seq_one_letter_code
_entity_poly.pdbx_strand_id
1 'polypeptide(L)'
;MSGFFGTVGRQSCVTDLFYGTDYNSHLGTRRAGMATFDAADGQFCRSIHNLENTYFRTKFESDLGKFRGNAGIGVISDTDPQPIVINSHLGKFAIVTVAKIANIKELEKEMLEGNMHFGELSSGNTNQTELIALLIIQGRNFTEGIENVFNKIKGSCSMLLLTDDGAIIAARDKWGRTPIVIGRKDGAFAATSESSSFPNLDFEIDRYLGPGEIVRLTADGVEQMRKPNERMQICSFLWVYYGFPTSSYEGRNVEDMRYQSGYEMGQTDDSEVDCACGIPDSGVGMALGYADGKGVPYKRAISKYTPTWPRSFTPSRQELRDLVAKMKLIPNRAMLEGKRVLLCDDSIVRGTQLRDNVKILYDYGAKEVHIRIACPPLVYSCPFVGFSASKSDLELITRRVIQELEGDPDANLDKYATTGSPEYEKMVSIIRDRFGLTSLKFNPIETLVKSIGLPKCQLCTHCFDGSSCF
;
A
#
# COMPACT_ATOMS: atom_id res chain seq x y z
N MET A 1 -0.71 5.12 -2.25
CA MET A 1 -0.88 3.77 -2.85
C MET A 1 -2.21 3.73 -3.58
N SER A 2 -2.48 2.77 -4.44
CA SER A 2 -3.80 2.65 -5.07
C SER A 2 -4.35 1.25 -4.81
N GLY A 3 -5.67 1.10 -4.89
CA GLY A 3 -6.34 -0.18 -4.78
C GLY A 3 -7.52 -0.25 -5.74
N PHE A 4 -7.82 -1.43 -6.25
CA PHE A 4 -8.97 -1.63 -7.14
C PHE A 4 -9.90 -2.73 -6.64
N PHE A 5 -11.11 -2.70 -7.18
CA PHE A 5 -12.09 -3.75 -7.08
C PHE A 5 -12.76 -3.90 -8.44
N GLY A 6 -12.92 -5.13 -8.92
CA GLY A 6 -13.70 -5.43 -10.11
C GLY A 6 -14.57 -6.64 -9.83
N THR A 7 -15.76 -6.68 -10.44
CA THR A 7 -16.70 -7.78 -10.26
C THR A 7 -17.48 -8.06 -11.53
N VAL A 8 -17.77 -9.34 -11.76
CA VAL A 8 -18.63 -9.84 -12.84
C VAL A 8 -19.64 -10.80 -12.24
N GLY A 9 -20.93 -10.60 -12.54
CA GLY A 9 -22.00 -11.45 -12.03
C GLY A 9 -23.08 -11.75 -13.05
N ARG A 10 -24.01 -12.66 -12.70
CA ARG A 10 -25.23 -12.91 -13.50
C ARG A 10 -26.29 -11.81 -13.30
N GLN A 11 -26.18 -11.06 -12.22
CA GLN A 11 -27.03 -9.93 -11.86
C GLN A 11 -26.21 -8.64 -11.86
N SER A 12 -26.90 -7.51 -11.63
CA SER A 12 -26.26 -6.20 -11.60
C SER A 12 -25.13 -6.16 -10.58
N CYS A 13 -23.96 -5.69 -11.02
CA CYS A 13 -22.75 -5.65 -10.20
C CYS A 13 -22.55 -4.31 -9.47
N VAL A 14 -23.45 -3.34 -9.66
CA VAL A 14 -23.24 -1.94 -9.27
C VAL A 14 -23.02 -1.78 -7.77
N THR A 15 -23.82 -2.46 -6.94
CA THR A 15 -23.71 -2.40 -5.48
C THR A 15 -22.41 -3.03 -4.98
N ASP A 16 -22.07 -4.21 -5.49
CA ASP A 16 -20.81 -4.90 -5.16
C ASP A 16 -19.61 -4.05 -5.57
N LEU A 17 -19.65 -3.46 -6.76
CA LEU A 17 -18.59 -2.60 -7.27
C LEU A 17 -18.39 -1.35 -6.41
N PHE A 18 -19.49 -0.68 -6.04
CA PHE A 18 -19.45 0.53 -5.22
C PHE A 18 -18.82 0.26 -3.86
N TYR A 19 -19.37 -0.70 -3.11
CA TYR A 19 -18.86 -1.00 -1.77
C TYR A 19 -17.49 -1.68 -1.80
N GLY A 20 -17.23 -2.56 -2.77
CA GLY A 20 -15.93 -3.21 -2.94
C GLY A 20 -14.82 -2.21 -3.24
N THR A 21 -15.11 -1.19 -4.07
CA THR A 21 -14.18 -0.09 -4.31
C THR A 21 -13.98 0.75 -3.04
N ASP A 22 -15.05 1.05 -2.31
CA ASP A 22 -14.99 1.82 -1.06
C ASP A 22 -14.11 1.16 0.02
N TYR A 23 -14.12 -0.17 0.14
CA TYR A 23 -13.24 -0.91 1.07
C TYR A 23 -11.74 -0.71 0.81
N ASN A 24 -11.37 -0.22 -0.38
CA ASN A 24 -9.99 0.10 -0.74
C ASN A 24 -9.61 1.57 -0.41
N SER A 25 -10.49 2.34 0.24
CA SER A 25 -10.31 3.79 0.48
C SER A 25 -9.10 4.15 1.34
N HIS A 26 -8.55 3.23 2.14
CA HIS A 26 -7.32 3.49 2.91
C HIS A 26 -6.06 3.45 2.04
N LEU A 27 -6.14 2.91 0.82
CA LEU A 27 -4.99 2.74 -0.05
C LEU A 27 -4.60 4.05 -0.74
N GLY A 28 -5.55 4.91 -1.09
CA GLY A 28 -5.29 6.17 -1.78
C GLY A 28 -6.21 7.32 -1.35
N THR A 29 -5.80 8.56 -1.63
CA THR A 29 -6.46 9.74 -1.07
C THR A 29 -6.74 10.86 -2.09
N ARG A 30 -6.44 10.65 -3.38
CA ARG A 30 -6.51 11.73 -4.38
C ARG A 30 -7.73 11.63 -5.28
N ARG A 31 -7.96 10.46 -5.84
CA ARG A 31 -8.97 10.23 -6.87
C ARG A 31 -9.67 8.91 -6.62
N ALA A 32 -10.87 8.78 -7.16
CA ALA A 32 -11.50 7.49 -7.32
C ALA A 32 -12.34 7.47 -8.58
N GLY A 33 -12.58 6.28 -9.10
CA GLY A 33 -13.40 6.08 -10.29
C GLY A 33 -14.06 4.72 -10.32
N MET A 34 -15.16 4.65 -11.05
CA MET A 34 -15.88 3.42 -11.37
C MET A 34 -16.22 3.43 -12.86
N ALA A 35 -16.17 2.26 -13.48
CA ALA A 35 -16.69 2.01 -14.80
C ALA A 35 -17.47 0.69 -14.82
N THR A 36 -18.64 0.69 -15.47
CA THR A 36 -19.43 -0.51 -15.74
C THR A 36 -19.66 -0.67 -17.24
N PHE A 37 -19.92 -1.89 -17.67
CA PHE A 37 -20.28 -2.20 -19.04
C PHE A 37 -21.72 -2.73 -19.09
N ASP A 38 -22.57 -2.03 -19.84
CA ASP A 38 -23.94 -2.45 -20.12
C ASP A 38 -23.97 -3.20 -21.46
N ALA A 39 -24.17 -4.52 -21.39
CA ALA A 39 -24.26 -5.38 -22.56
C ALA A 39 -25.52 -5.14 -23.40
N ALA A 40 -26.60 -4.60 -22.80
CA ALA A 40 -27.83 -4.31 -23.54
C ALA A 40 -27.64 -3.10 -24.46
N ASP A 41 -26.93 -2.08 -23.98
CA ASP A 41 -26.69 -0.83 -24.71
C ASP A 41 -25.32 -0.79 -25.42
N GLY A 42 -24.46 -1.79 -25.18
CA GLY A 42 -23.09 -1.87 -25.71
C GLY A 42 -22.19 -0.72 -25.23
N GLN A 43 -22.44 -0.19 -24.03
CA GLN A 43 -21.86 1.07 -23.57
C GLN A 43 -21.11 0.95 -22.25
N PHE A 44 -20.00 1.68 -22.16
CA PHE A 44 -19.28 1.91 -20.92
C PHE A 44 -19.84 3.15 -20.22
N CYS A 45 -20.26 2.99 -18.97
CA CYS A 45 -20.60 4.11 -18.09
C CYS A 45 -19.46 4.31 -17.09
N ARG A 46 -18.95 5.54 -16.96
CA ARG A 46 -17.79 5.86 -16.11
C ARG A 46 -18.00 7.15 -15.35
N SER A 47 -17.53 7.22 -14.11
CA SER A 47 -17.36 8.48 -13.36
C SER A 47 -16.05 8.48 -12.58
N ILE A 48 -15.42 9.66 -12.48
CA ILE A 48 -14.14 9.87 -11.78
C ILE A 48 -14.26 11.13 -10.93
N HIS A 49 -13.92 11.03 -9.65
CA HIS A 49 -14.02 12.12 -8.67
C HIS A 49 -12.70 12.43 -7.98
N ASN A 50 -12.59 13.66 -7.49
CA ASN A 50 -11.54 14.07 -6.55
C ASN A 50 -11.95 13.69 -5.11
N LEU A 51 -11.04 13.03 -4.37
CA LEU A 51 -11.21 12.61 -2.98
C LEU A 51 -10.35 13.42 -1.98
N GLU A 52 -9.53 14.36 -2.43
CA GLU A 52 -8.62 15.16 -1.58
C GLU A 52 -9.35 15.96 -0.49
N ASN A 53 -10.66 16.14 -0.61
CA ASN A 53 -11.49 16.88 0.34
C ASN A 53 -12.84 16.21 0.68
N THR A 54 -13.09 14.98 0.23
CA THR A 54 -14.35 14.26 0.52
C THR A 54 -14.15 12.74 0.43
N TYR A 55 -14.94 11.98 1.18
CA TYR A 55 -14.94 10.52 1.10
C TYR A 55 -15.54 9.98 -0.20
N PHE A 56 -15.16 8.77 -0.55
CA PHE A 56 -15.63 8.05 -1.73
C PHE A 56 -17.16 8.00 -1.82
N ARG A 57 -17.84 7.46 -0.79
CA ARG A 57 -19.30 7.28 -0.82
C ARG A 57 -20.06 8.57 -1.15
N THR A 58 -19.76 9.64 -0.43
CA THR A 58 -20.41 10.95 -0.63
C THR A 58 -20.24 11.50 -2.04
N LYS A 59 -19.14 11.16 -2.73
CA LYS A 59 -18.92 11.59 -4.13
C LYS A 59 -19.65 10.73 -5.15
N PHE A 60 -19.86 9.46 -4.86
CA PHE A 60 -20.40 8.49 -5.83
C PHE A 60 -21.89 8.15 -5.62
N GLU A 61 -22.47 8.43 -4.46
CA GLU A 61 -23.88 8.14 -4.16
C GLU A 61 -24.86 8.71 -5.20
N SER A 62 -24.65 9.96 -5.63
CA SER A 62 -25.49 10.60 -6.66
C SER A 62 -25.28 10.04 -8.07
N ASP A 63 -24.18 9.33 -8.31
CA ASP A 63 -23.84 8.72 -9.59
C ASP A 63 -24.33 7.27 -9.71
N LEU A 64 -24.75 6.62 -8.62
CA LEU A 64 -25.15 5.21 -8.61
C LEU A 64 -26.20 4.87 -9.66
N GLY A 65 -27.20 5.75 -9.86
CA GLY A 65 -28.25 5.55 -10.86
C GLY A 65 -27.77 5.59 -12.32
N LYS A 66 -26.55 6.06 -12.58
CA LYS A 66 -25.93 6.09 -13.91
C LYS A 66 -25.31 4.74 -14.27
N PHE A 67 -24.85 3.97 -13.29
CA PHE A 67 -24.17 2.71 -13.54
C PHE A 67 -25.17 1.58 -13.80
N ARG A 68 -24.87 0.78 -14.82
CA ARG A 68 -25.68 -0.37 -15.24
C ARG A 68 -24.78 -1.51 -15.71
N GLY A 69 -25.37 -2.69 -15.77
CA GLY A 69 -24.70 -3.90 -16.24
C GLY A 69 -24.15 -4.79 -15.14
N ASN A 70 -23.55 -5.88 -15.61
CA ASN A 70 -23.20 -7.05 -14.83
C ASN A 70 -21.68 -7.20 -14.62
N ALA A 71 -20.89 -6.31 -15.23
CA ALA A 71 -19.46 -6.27 -15.08
C ALA A 71 -18.99 -4.83 -14.86
N GLY A 72 -18.03 -4.66 -13.96
CA GLY A 72 -17.46 -3.34 -13.71
C GLY A 72 -16.17 -3.37 -12.90
N ILE A 73 -15.41 -2.28 -13.02
CA ILE A 73 -14.12 -2.06 -12.36
C ILE A 73 -14.11 -0.69 -11.69
N GLY A 74 -13.47 -0.61 -10.54
CA GLY A 74 -13.37 0.59 -9.72
C GLY A 74 -12.01 0.69 -9.06
N VAL A 75 -11.61 1.92 -8.73
CA VAL A 75 -10.28 2.22 -8.23
C VAL A 75 -10.31 3.36 -7.24
N ILE A 76 -9.56 3.20 -6.16
CA ILE A 76 -9.08 4.28 -5.30
C ILE A 76 -7.65 4.58 -5.73
N SER A 77 -7.42 5.78 -6.25
CA SER A 77 -6.16 6.21 -6.84
C SER A 77 -5.50 7.31 -6.02
N ASP A 78 -4.21 7.15 -5.76
CA ASP A 78 -3.37 8.17 -5.12
C ASP A 78 -2.57 9.00 -6.13
N THR A 79 -2.85 8.82 -7.43
CA THR A 79 -2.19 9.53 -8.51
C THR A 79 -3.21 10.06 -9.52
N ASP A 80 -3.35 9.36 -10.64
CA ASP A 80 -4.01 9.84 -11.84
C ASP A 80 -5.51 9.50 -11.84
N PRO A 81 -6.34 10.28 -12.56
CA PRO A 81 -7.74 9.94 -12.83
C PRO A 81 -7.85 8.64 -13.64
N GLN A 82 -8.62 7.68 -13.11
CA GLN A 82 -8.88 6.36 -13.70
C GLN A 82 -10.29 5.92 -13.24
N PRO A 83 -11.02 5.03 -13.94
CA PRO A 83 -10.62 4.23 -15.12
C PRO A 83 -10.42 5.02 -16.42
N ILE A 84 -9.61 4.52 -17.35
CA ILE A 84 -9.51 5.08 -18.72
C ILE A 84 -10.24 4.14 -19.69
N VAL A 85 -11.06 4.67 -20.60
CA VAL A 85 -11.71 3.89 -21.66
C VAL A 85 -10.94 4.10 -22.96
N ILE A 86 -10.50 3.02 -23.57
CA ILE A 86 -9.69 3.00 -24.80
C ILE A 86 -10.47 2.27 -25.89
N ASN A 87 -10.37 2.78 -27.11
CA ASN A 87 -10.88 2.13 -28.31
C ASN A 87 -9.70 1.82 -29.23
N SER A 88 -9.45 0.54 -29.52
CA SER A 88 -8.27 0.07 -30.23
C SER A 88 -8.59 -1.13 -31.12
N HIS A 89 -7.59 -1.68 -31.83
CA HIS A 89 -7.76 -2.92 -32.58
C HIS A 89 -8.02 -4.15 -31.69
N LEU A 90 -7.75 -4.06 -30.38
CA LEU A 90 -8.11 -5.09 -29.40
C LEU A 90 -9.58 -5.01 -28.97
N GLY A 91 -10.36 -4.07 -29.51
CA GLY A 91 -11.70 -3.75 -29.06
C GLY A 91 -11.73 -2.54 -28.12
N LYS A 92 -12.91 -2.27 -27.55
CA LYS A 92 -13.10 -1.22 -26.54
C LYS A 92 -12.97 -1.82 -25.15
N PHE A 93 -12.18 -1.19 -24.30
CA PHE A 93 -12.02 -1.65 -22.91
C PHE A 93 -11.80 -0.47 -21.96
N ALA A 94 -12.22 -0.64 -20.71
CA ALA A 94 -11.83 0.25 -19.62
C ALA A 94 -10.68 -0.37 -18.82
N ILE A 95 -9.77 0.44 -18.29
CA ILE A 95 -8.60 -0.02 -17.53
C ILE A 95 -8.43 0.76 -16.22
N VAL A 96 -8.06 0.04 -15.16
CA VAL A 96 -7.53 0.57 -13.90
C VAL A 96 -6.20 -0.09 -13.57
N THR A 97 -5.30 0.66 -12.95
CA THR A 97 -3.95 0.21 -12.64
C THR A 97 -3.54 0.60 -11.22
N VAL A 98 -2.77 -0.29 -10.59
CA VAL A 98 -1.94 0.01 -9.42
C VAL A 98 -0.49 -0.13 -9.89
N ALA A 99 0.15 1.01 -10.15
CA ALA A 99 1.45 1.03 -10.80
C ALA A 99 2.45 1.98 -10.15
N LYS A 100 3.73 1.66 -10.35
CA LYS A 100 4.89 2.53 -10.15
C LYS A 100 5.82 2.31 -11.33
N ILE A 101 6.04 3.36 -12.13
CA ILE A 101 6.82 3.30 -13.36
C ILE A 101 8.04 4.22 -13.19
N ALA A 102 9.20 3.65 -12.86
CA ALA A 102 10.43 4.42 -12.66
C ALA A 102 10.97 5.00 -13.97
N ASN A 103 10.73 4.31 -15.09
CA ASN A 103 11.15 4.72 -16.43
C ASN A 103 10.04 5.37 -17.27
N ILE A 104 9.10 6.09 -16.63
CA ILE A 104 7.94 6.66 -17.34
C ILE A 104 8.35 7.59 -18.51
N LYS A 105 9.39 8.41 -18.33
CA LYS A 105 9.88 9.35 -19.36
C LYS A 105 10.54 8.63 -20.55
N GLU A 106 11.21 7.50 -20.28
CA GLU A 106 11.82 6.66 -21.31
C GLU A 106 10.72 6.06 -22.21
N LEU A 107 9.70 5.49 -21.58
CA LEU A 107 8.56 4.88 -22.27
C LEU A 107 7.71 5.91 -22.99
N GLU A 108 7.47 7.09 -22.39
CA GLU A 108 6.77 8.19 -23.04
C GLU A 108 7.47 8.60 -24.34
N LYS A 109 8.80 8.80 -24.29
CA LYS A 109 9.59 9.12 -25.47
C LYS A 109 9.48 8.03 -26.54
N GLU A 110 9.60 6.77 -26.16
CA GLU A 110 9.45 5.62 -27.07
C GLU A 110 8.07 5.63 -27.77
N MET A 111 6.99 5.90 -27.02
CA MET A 111 5.63 5.98 -27.59
C MET A 111 5.48 7.13 -28.57
N LEU A 112 6.01 8.32 -28.24
CA LEU A 112 5.96 9.50 -29.11
C LEU A 112 6.79 9.28 -30.40
N GLU A 113 7.98 8.67 -30.30
CA GLU A 113 8.79 8.28 -31.46
C GLU A 113 8.09 7.23 -32.34
N GLY A 114 7.23 6.41 -31.72
CA GLY A 114 6.32 5.48 -32.41
C GLY A 114 5.07 6.12 -33.02
N ASN A 115 4.97 7.45 -33.06
CA ASN A 115 3.81 8.22 -33.53
C ASN A 115 2.52 7.98 -32.71
N MET A 116 2.63 7.54 -31.46
CA MET A 116 1.51 7.56 -30.53
C MET A 116 1.37 8.95 -29.90
N HIS A 117 0.21 9.22 -29.30
CA HIS A 117 -0.05 10.45 -28.56
C HIS A 117 -0.49 10.13 -27.14
N PHE A 118 -0.35 11.12 -26.26
CA PHE A 118 -0.95 11.12 -24.93
C PHE A 118 -2.00 12.22 -24.86
N GLY A 119 -3.12 11.98 -24.20
CA GLY A 119 -4.05 13.02 -23.83
C GLY A 119 -3.41 13.90 -22.75
N GLU A 120 -2.88 15.08 -23.14
CA GLU A 120 -2.22 15.99 -22.21
C GLU A 120 -3.07 16.25 -20.97
N LEU A 121 -2.52 15.95 -19.79
CA LEU A 121 -3.05 16.44 -18.53
C LEU A 121 -2.63 17.90 -18.35
N SER A 122 -3.50 18.74 -17.81
CA SER A 122 -3.21 20.16 -17.51
C SER A 122 -2.01 20.39 -16.57
N SER A 123 -1.46 19.31 -15.98
CA SER A 123 -0.27 19.30 -15.13
C SER A 123 1.05 19.03 -15.86
N GLY A 124 1.04 18.77 -17.18
CA GLY A 124 2.25 18.51 -17.97
C GLY A 124 2.99 17.20 -17.64
N ASN A 125 2.32 16.24 -17.01
CA ASN A 125 2.86 14.92 -16.69
C ASN A 125 2.07 13.84 -17.42
N THR A 126 2.76 12.77 -17.81
CA THR A 126 2.16 11.59 -18.45
C THR A 126 1.31 10.79 -17.49
N ASN A 127 0.07 10.50 -17.87
CA ASN A 127 -0.82 9.61 -17.14
C ASN A 127 -0.29 8.18 -17.21
N GLN A 128 0.01 7.57 -16.06
CA GLN A 128 0.60 6.23 -16.03
C GLN A 128 -0.31 5.18 -16.64
N THR A 129 -1.62 5.29 -16.43
CA THR A 129 -2.60 4.31 -16.93
C THR A 129 -2.79 4.41 -18.42
N GLU A 130 -2.73 5.62 -18.98
CA GLU A 130 -2.75 5.80 -20.43
C GLU A 130 -1.51 5.17 -21.07
N LEU A 131 -0.33 5.40 -20.51
CA LEU A 131 0.91 4.77 -20.97
C LEU A 131 0.83 3.25 -20.92
N ILE A 132 0.28 2.69 -19.84
CA ILE A 132 0.06 1.24 -19.72
C ILE A 132 -0.91 0.75 -20.80
N ALA A 133 -1.99 1.49 -21.07
CA ALA A 133 -2.92 1.12 -22.12
C ALA A 133 -2.27 1.16 -23.52
N LEU A 134 -1.42 2.15 -23.79
CA LEU A 134 -0.66 2.24 -25.04
C LEU A 134 0.28 1.04 -25.22
N LEU A 135 0.95 0.59 -24.15
CA LEU A 135 1.76 -0.63 -24.17
C LEU A 135 0.92 -1.88 -24.48
N ILE A 136 -0.28 -1.97 -23.92
CA ILE A 136 -1.20 -3.10 -24.15
C ILE A 136 -1.65 -3.16 -25.60
N ILE A 137 -2.04 -2.02 -26.18
CA ILE A 137 -2.46 -1.97 -27.58
C ILE A 137 -1.31 -2.10 -28.57
N GLN A 138 -0.05 -2.30 -28.15
CA GLN A 138 1.01 -2.74 -29.07
C GLN A 138 0.95 -4.25 -29.33
N GLY A 139 0.23 -5.03 -28.52
CA GLY A 139 0.09 -6.47 -28.68
C GLY A 139 -0.97 -6.87 -29.72
N ARG A 140 -0.87 -8.11 -30.25
CA ARG A 140 -1.91 -8.65 -31.16
C ARG A 140 -3.17 -9.11 -30.43
N ASN A 141 -3.05 -9.42 -29.15
CA ASN A 141 -4.11 -9.78 -28.22
C ASN A 141 -3.77 -9.22 -26.83
N PHE A 142 -4.73 -9.26 -25.89
CA PHE A 142 -4.51 -8.74 -24.53
C PHE A 142 -3.34 -9.40 -23.81
N THR A 143 -3.13 -10.70 -23.95
CA THR A 143 -2.02 -11.41 -23.30
C THR A 143 -0.67 -10.89 -23.78
N GLU A 144 -0.46 -10.78 -25.09
CA GLU A 144 0.76 -10.20 -25.67
C GLU A 144 0.94 -8.72 -25.30
N GLY A 145 -0.16 -7.95 -25.27
CA GLY A 145 -0.14 -6.56 -24.84
C GLY A 145 0.30 -6.39 -23.39
N ILE A 146 -0.24 -7.22 -22.49
CA ILE A 146 0.13 -7.20 -21.07
C ILE A 146 1.58 -7.69 -20.89
N GLU A 147 2.07 -8.64 -21.70
CA GLU A 147 3.48 -9.02 -21.72
C GLU A 147 4.40 -7.83 -22.08
N ASN A 148 3.99 -6.90 -22.95
CA ASN A 148 4.75 -5.67 -23.20
C ASN A 148 4.90 -4.85 -21.92
N VAL A 149 3.82 -4.74 -21.12
CA VAL A 149 3.85 -4.04 -19.82
C VAL A 149 4.87 -4.70 -18.90
N PHE A 150 4.81 -6.03 -18.75
CA PHE A 150 5.71 -6.79 -17.89
C PHE A 150 7.18 -6.66 -18.30
N ASN A 151 7.46 -6.53 -19.60
CA ASN A 151 8.83 -6.50 -20.10
C ASN A 151 9.43 -5.09 -20.16
N LYS A 152 8.61 -4.05 -20.34
CA LYS A 152 9.10 -2.67 -20.52
C LYS A 152 9.06 -1.82 -19.24
N ILE A 153 8.16 -2.09 -18.30
CA ILE A 153 8.05 -1.30 -17.07
C ILE A 153 9.15 -1.66 -16.07
N LYS A 154 9.97 -0.68 -15.69
CA LYS A 154 10.84 -0.75 -14.51
C LYS A 154 10.03 -0.30 -13.29
N GLY A 155 9.55 -1.26 -12.51
CA GLY A 155 8.76 -1.02 -11.29
C GLY A 155 7.73 -2.13 -11.08
N SER A 156 6.46 -1.77 -10.90
CA SER A 156 5.35 -2.74 -10.85
C SER A 156 4.09 -2.17 -11.48
N CYS A 157 3.25 -3.06 -12.01
CA CYS A 157 1.96 -2.70 -12.57
C CYS A 157 1.01 -3.91 -12.49
N SER A 158 0.04 -3.83 -11.58
CA SER A 158 -1.12 -4.72 -11.54
C SER A 158 -2.33 -3.99 -12.09
N MET A 159 -3.22 -4.69 -12.79
CA MET A 159 -4.31 -4.05 -13.52
C MET A 159 -5.56 -4.91 -13.62
N LEU A 160 -6.70 -4.22 -13.79
CA LEU A 160 -7.95 -4.81 -14.27
C LEU A 160 -8.36 -4.13 -15.57
N LEU A 161 -8.76 -4.92 -16.56
CA LEU A 161 -9.39 -4.45 -17.79
C LEU A 161 -10.83 -4.96 -17.83
N LEU A 162 -11.78 -4.08 -18.13
CA LEU A 162 -13.17 -4.40 -18.41
C LEU A 162 -13.38 -4.37 -19.92
N THR A 163 -13.68 -5.53 -20.51
CA THR A 163 -13.84 -5.69 -21.96
C THR A 163 -15.29 -5.47 -22.41
N ASP A 164 -15.50 -5.17 -23.69
CA ASP A 164 -16.81 -4.91 -24.31
C ASP A 164 -17.66 -6.17 -24.55
N ASP A 165 -17.16 -7.34 -24.16
CA ASP A 165 -17.93 -8.58 -24.02
C ASP A 165 -18.41 -8.83 -22.58
N GLY A 166 -18.18 -7.89 -21.66
CA GLY A 166 -18.63 -7.98 -20.27
C GLY A 166 -17.78 -8.89 -19.38
N ALA A 167 -16.51 -9.13 -19.74
CA ALA A 167 -15.55 -9.83 -18.90
C ALA A 167 -14.54 -8.89 -18.21
N ILE A 168 -13.86 -9.39 -17.19
CA ILE A 168 -12.73 -8.68 -16.57
C ILE A 168 -11.45 -9.48 -16.80
N ILE A 169 -10.42 -8.86 -17.36
CA ILE A 169 -9.06 -9.41 -17.38
C ILE A 169 -8.31 -8.84 -16.17
N ALA A 170 -7.86 -9.71 -15.28
CA ALA A 170 -7.01 -9.35 -14.15
C ALA A 170 -5.58 -9.82 -14.41
N ALA A 171 -4.60 -8.90 -14.30
CA ALA A 171 -3.20 -9.22 -14.50
C ALA A 171 -2.35 -8.69 -13.35
N ARG A 172 -1.68 -9.59 -12.64
CA ARG A 172 -0.80 -9.26 -11.52
C ARG A 172 0.59 -8.90 -12.05
N ASP A 173 1.25 -7.92 -11.43
CA ASP A 173 2.57 -7.49 -11.85
C ASP A 173 3.59 -8.64 -11.91
N LYS A 174 4.62 -8.48 -12.76
CA LYS A 174 5.60 -9.52 -13.13
C LYS A 174 6.24 -10.27 -11.95
N TRP A 175 6.48 -9.58 -10.83
CA TRP A 175 7.09 -10.14 -9.62
C TRP A 175 6.07 -10.35 -8.48
N GLY A 176 4.81 -10.02 -8.69
CA GLY A 176 3.77 -10.07 -7.67
C GLY A 176 4.02 -9.10 -6.51
N ARG A 177 4.66 -7.95 -6.75
CA ARG A 177 4.92 -6.88 -5.76
C ARG A 177 3.64 -6.44 -5.05
N THR A 178 2.57 -6.36 -5.82
CA THR A 178 1.22 -5.98 -5.39
C THR A 178 0.27 -7.17 -5.51
N PRO A 179 -0.72 -7.31 -4.62
CA PRO A 179 -1.64 -8.43 -4.61
C PRO A 179 -2.78 -8.25 -5.61
N ILE A 180 -3.26 -9.37 -6.16
CA ILE A 180 -4.61 -9.51 -6.70
C ILE A 180 -5.21 -10.77 -6.09
N VAL A 181 -6.30 -10.62 -5.37
CA VAL A 181 -7.06 -11.74 -4.80
C VAL A 181 -8.39 -11.88 -5.54
N ILE A 182 -8.72 -13.11 -5.91
CA ILE A 182 -9.99 -13.47 -6.52
C ILE A 182 -10.95 -13.92 -5.44
N GLY A 183 -12.14 -13.34 -5.44
CA GLY A 183 -13.26 -13.71 -4.61
C GLY A 183 -14.35 -14.38 -5.44
N ARG A 184 -15.09 -15.30 -4.81
CA ARG A 184 -16.24 -15.95 -5.41
C ARG A 184 -17.44 -15.87 -4.47
N LYS A 185 -18.61 -15.62 -5.04
CA LYS A 185 -19.90 -15.86 -4.40
C LYS A 185 -20.86 -16.52 -5.38
N ASP A 186 -22.07 -16.84 -4.95
CA ASP A 186 -23.04 -17.44 -5.86
C ASP A 186 -23.34 -16.52 -7.04
N GLY A 187 -23.12 -17.02 -8.26
CA GLY A 187 -23.34 -16.30 -9.51
C GLY A 187 -22.43 -15.09 -9.79
N ALA A 188 -21.33 -14.89 -9.05
CA ALA A 188 -20.40 -13.79 -9.29
C ALA A 188 -18.94 -14.07 -8.85
N PHE A 189 -18.01 -13.44 -9.55
CA PHE A 189 -16.59 -13.37 -9.21
C PHE A 189 -16.14 -11.92 -9.02
N ALA A 190 -15.11 -11.72 -8.21
CA ALA A 190 -14.48 -10.43 -7.99
C ALA A 190 -12.96 -10.53 -7.99
N ALA A 191 -12.28 -9.46 -8.36
CA ALA A 191 -10.84 -9.29 -8.24
C ALA A 191 -10.55 -7.99 -7.47
N THR A 192 -9.71 -8.05 -6.43
CA THR A 192 -9.40 -6.87 -5.61
C THR A 192 -7.95 -6.86 -5.12
N SER A 193 -7.48 -5.68 -4.72
CA SER A 193 -6.19 -5.50 -4.06
C SER A 193 -6.19 -6.01 -2.61
N GLU A 194 -7.33 -6.01 -1.92
CA GLU A 194 -7.40 -6.44 -0.51
C GLU A 194 -8.64 -7.29 -0.20
N SER A 195 -8.42 -8.43 0.45
CA SER A 195 -9.45 -9.38 0.84
C SER A 195 -10.42 -8.85 1.90
N SER A 196 -10.09 -7.77 2.61
CA SER A 196 -11.02 -7.08 3.51
C SER A 196 -12.30 -6.57 2.83
N SER A 197 -12.28 -6.44 1.49
CA SER A 197 -13.43 -6.05 0.68
C SER A 197 -14.51 -7.14 0.57
N PHE A 198 -14.17 -8.40 0.88
CA PHE A 198 -15.04 -9.55 0.59
C PHE A 198 -16.10 -9.89 1.64
N PRO A 199 -15.80 -9.94 2.96
CA PRO A 199 -16.73 -10.54 3.93
C PRO A 199 -18.11 -9.90 3.97
N ASN A 200 -18.20 -8.57 3.89
CA ASN A 200 -19.49 -7.85 3.93
C ASN A 200 -20.20 -7.77 2.57
N LEU A 201 -19.59 -8.34 1.53
CA LEU A 201 -20.16 -8.47 0.18
C LEU A 201 -20.45 -9.94 -0.18
N ASP A 202 -20.33 -10.82 0.82
CA ASP A 202 -20.56 -12.27 0.75
C ASP A 202 -19.63 -13.01 -0.22
N PHE A 203 -18.47 -12.43 -0.54
CA PHE A 203 -17.43 -13.13 -1.28
C PHE A 203 -16.55 -13.94 -0.33
N GLU A 204 -16.19 -15.14 -0.75
CA GLU A 204 -15.13 -15.94 -0.14
C GLU A 204 -13.87 -15.87 -1.00
N ILE A 205 -12.69 -16.01 -0.39
CA ILE A 205 -11.43 -16.06 -1.14
C ILE A 205 -11.42 -17.34 -1.99
N ASP A 206 -11.31 -17.19 -3.30
CA ASP A 206 -11.12 -18.30 -4.25
C ASP A 206 -9.63 -18.63 -4.39
N ARG A 207 -8.81 -17.63 -4.79
CA ARG A 207 -7.36 -17.77 -4.94
C ARG A 207 -6.63 -16.44 -4.92
N TYR A 208 -5.33 -16.48 -4.65
CA TYR A 208 -4.39 -15.38 -4.93
C TYR A 208 -3.80 -15.60 -6.32
N LEU A 209 -3.79 -14.57 -7.17
CA LEU A 209 -3.14 -14.68 -8.48
C LEU A 209 -1.62 -14.71 -8.29
N GLY A 210 -0.89 -15.58 -8.98
CA GLY A 210 0.57 -15.61 -8.91
C GLY A 210 1.25 -14.46 -9.68
N PRO A 211 2.58 -14.29 -9.52
CA PRO A 211 3.33 -13.20 -10.15
C PRO A 211 3.25 -13.29 -11.68
N GLY A 212 2.90 -12.19 -12.36
CA GLY A 212 2.72 -12.16 -13.80
C GLY A 212 1.53 -12.97 -14.33
N GLU A 213 0.69 -13.55 -13.47
CA GLU A 213 -0.48 -14.31 -13.91
C GLU A 213 -1.53 -13.39 -14.57
N ILE A 214 -2.15 -13.88 -15.63
CA ILE A 214 -3.27 -13.22 -16.31
C ILE A 214 -4.46 -14.17 -16.32
N VAL A 215 -5.59 -13.69 -15.82
CA VAL A 215 -6.85 -14.43 -15.81
C VAL A 215 -7.98 -13.60 -16.40
N ARG A 216 -8.98 -14.28 -16.97
CA ARG A 216 -10.24 -13.70 -17.44
C ARG A 216 -11.38 -14.18 -16.55
N LEU A 217 -12.10 -13.25 -15.96
CA LEU A 217 -13.24 -13.48 -15.08
C LEU A 217 -14.53 -13.26 -15.87
N THR A 218 -15.43 -14.24 -15.76
CA THR A 218 -16.83 -14.13 -16.14
C THR A 218 -17.72 -14.51 -14.96
N ALA A 219 -19.03 -14.39 -15.11
CA ALA A 219 -19.96 -14.86 -14.09
C ALA A 219 -19.94 -16.39 -13.88
N ASP A 220 -19.40 -17.15 -14.85
CA ASP A 220 -19.37 -18.61 -14.84
C ASP A 220 -18.04 -19.18 -14.36
N GLY A 221 -16.96 -18.39 -14.36
CA GLY A 221 -15.66 -18.89 -13.91
C GLY A 221 -14.49 -17.96 -14.16
N VAL A 222 -13.31 -18.48 -13.84
CA VAL A 222 -12.02 -17.82 -14.00
C VAL A 222 -11.15 -18.65 -14.94
N GLU A 223 -10.88 -18.12 -16.12
CA GLU A 223 -10.04 -18.73 -17.14
C GLU A 223 -8.60 -18.21 -17.01
N GLN A 224 -7.61 -19.09 -16.95
CA GLN A 224 -6.20 -18.69 -16.94
C GLN A 224 -5.71 -18.45 -18.37
N MET A 225 -5.39 -17.20 -18.69
CA MET A 225 -4.84 -16.81 -19.99
C MET A 225 -3.31 -16.97 -20.03
N ARG A 226 -2.63 -16.76 -18.89
CA ARG A 226 -1.18 -16.88 -18.75
C ARG A 226 -0.82 -17.37 -17.35
N LYS A 227 -0.06 -18.47 -17.27
CA LYS A 227 0.43 -19.08 -16.01
C LYS A 227 1.29 -18.10 -15.21
N PRO A 228 1.39 -18.20 -13.88
CA PRO A 228 2.30 -17.38 -13.09
C PRO A 228 3.78 -17.68 -13.38
N ASN A 229 4.66 -16.70 -13.11
CA ASN A 229 6.10 -16.88 -13.03
C ASN A 229 6.50 -17.70 -11.79
N GLU A 230 7.65 -18.36 -11.84
CA GLU A 230 8.14 -19.15 -10.70
C GLU A 230 8.62 -18.28 -9.53
N ARG A 231 9.18 -17.11 -9.83
CA ARG A 231 9.74 -16.21 -8.81
C ARG A 231 8.75 -15.11 -8.46
N MET A 232 8.66 -14.82 -7.17
CA MET A 232 7.81 -13.79 -6.58
C MET A 232 8.65 -12.93 -5.64
N GLN A 233 8.31 -11.66 -5.47
CA GLN A 233 8.85 -10.82 -4.40
C GLN A 233 7.77 -9.85 -3.90
N ILE A 234 6.73 -10.37 -3.24
CA ILE A 234 5.61 -9.57 -2.73
C ILE A 234 6.09 -8.55 -1.69
N CYS A 235 5.52 -7.35 -1.69
CA CYS A 235 5.98 -6.28 -0.82
C CYS A 235 5.76 -6.58 0.67
N SER A 236 6.84 -6.71 1.45
CA SER A 236 6.77 -6.90 2.91
C SER A 236 6.05 -5.75 3.64
N PHE A 237 6.07 -4.54 3.06
CA PHE A 237 5.39 -3.37 3.61
C PHE A 237 3.86 -3.45 3.61
N LEU A 238 3.29 -4.41 2.87
CA LEU A 238 1.87 -4.75 2.94
C LEU A 238 1.48 -5.17 4.36
N TRP A 239 2.27 -6.03 5.02
CA TRP A 239 1.99 -6.43 6.39
C TRP A 239 2.48 -5.39 7.41
N VAL A 240 3.61 -4.73 7.18
CA VAL A 240 4.16 -3.73 8.12
C VAL A 240 3.18 -2.56 8.33
N TYR A 241 2.62 -1.99 7.25
CA TYR A 241 1.90 -0.72 7.36
C TYR A 241 0.64 -0.63 6.48
N TYR A 242 0.70 -1.02 5.21
CA TYR A 242 -0.36 -0.68 4.27
C TYR A 242 -1.64 -1.46 4.48
N GLY A 243 -1.50 -2.75 4.71
CA GLY A 243 -2.63 -3.67 4.72
C GLY A 243 -3.59 -3.35 5.83
N PHE A 244 -4.87 -3.47 5.48
CA PHE A 244 -5.92 -3.42 6.46
C PHE A 244 -5.80 -4.62 7.42
N PRO A 245 -6.05 -4.47 8.73
CA PRO A 245 -5.83 -5.53 9.71
C PRO A 245 -6.46 -6.89 9.38
N THR A 246 -7.66 -6.88 8.79
CA THR A 246 -8.39 -8.09 8.42
C THR A 246 -8.05 -8.63 7.03
N SER A 247 -7.21 -7.94 6.25
CA SER A 247 -6.72 -8.44 4.98
C SER A 247 -5.67 -9.53 5.18
N SER A 248 -5.61 -10.43 4.20
CA SER A 248 -4.59 -11.47 4.08
C SER A 248 -3.95 -11.42 2.70
N TYR A 249 -2.62 -11.50 2.67
CA TYR A 249 -1.83 -11.59 1.45
C TYR A 249 -1.11 -12.93 1.44
N GLU A 250 -1.22 -13.69 0.35
CA GLU A 250 -0.65 -15.05 0.26
C GLU A 250 -1.07 -15.95 1.44
N GLY A 251 -2.32 -15.80 1.91
CA GLY A 251 -2.85 -16.52 3.06
C GLY A 251 -2.38 -16.02 4.44
N ARG A 252 -1.45 -15.07 4.51
CA ARG A 252 -0.98 -14.49 5.78
C ARG A 252 -1.78 -13.24 6.15
N ASN A 253 -2.52 -13.30 7.26
CA ASN A 253 -3.28 -12.18 7.81
C ASN A 253 -2.35 -11.07 8.36
N VAL A 254 -2.76 -9.82 8.16
CA VAL A 254 -2.00 -8.62 8.57
C VAL A 254 -1.94 -8.44 10.08
N GLU A 255 -3.07 -8.48 10.79
CA GLU A 255 -3.11 -8.27 12.24
C GLU A 255 -2.36 -9.36 13.00
N ASP A 256 -2.58 -10.62 12.60
CA ASP A 256 -1.92 -11.78 13.16
C ASP A 256 -0.39 -11.76 12.93
N MET A 257 0.08 -11.33 11.75
CA MET A 257 1.49 -11.05 11.49
C MET A 257 2.05 -10.02 12.48
N ARG A 258 1.38 -8.86 12.59
CA ARG A 258 1.80 -7.75 13.45
C ARG A 258 1.85 -8.20 14.92
N TYR A 259 0.84 -8.93 15.37
CA TYR A 259 0.78 -9.49 16.72
C TYR A 259 1.99 -10.40 16.98
N GLN A 260 2.23 -11.40 16.14
CA GLN A 260 3.33 -12.35 16.33
C GLN A 260 4.68 -11.63 16.35
N SER A 261 4.89 -10.66 15.46
CA SER A 261 6.09 -9.85 15.43
C SER A 261 6.31 -9.06 16.73
N GLY A 262 5.24 -8.48 17.29
CA GLY A 262 5.28 -7.79 18.57
C GLY A 262 5.59 -8.74 19.72
N TYR A 263 4.93 -9.89 19.75
CA TYR A 263 5.09 -10.92 20.78
C TYR A 263 6.54 -11.38 20.90
N GLU A 264 7.18 -11.74 19.78
CA GLU A 264 8.59 -12.17 19.78
C GLU A 264 9.54 -11.06 20.25
N MET A 265 9.27 -9.81 19.88
CA MET A 265 10.06 -8.68 20.36
C MET A 265 9.86 -8.47 21.87
N GLY A 266 8.63 -8.57 22.37
CA GLY A 266 8.33 -8.43 23.80
C GLY A 266 9.04 -9.45 24.68
N GLN A 267 9.21 -10.69 24.19
CA GLN A 267 9.89 -11.77 24.91
C GLN A 267 11.39 -11.54 25.12
N THR A 268 12.03 -10.80 24.21
CA THR A 268 13.50 -10.62 24.19
C THR A 268 13.94 -9.22 24.61
N ASP A 269 13.03 -8.26 24.67
CA ASP A 269 13.32 -6.90 25.09
C ASP A 269 13.55 -6.81 26.60
N ASP A 270 14.65 -6.20 27.00
CA ASP A 270 15.11 -6.03 28.37
C ASP A 270 14.68 -4.71 29.02
N SER A 271 14.07 -3.79 28.27
CA SER A 271 13.63 -2.50 28.82
C SER A 271 12.58 -2.67 29.92
N GLU A 272 12.72 -1.93 31.02
CA GLU A 272 11.72 -1.88 32.08
C GLU A 272 10.65 -0.84 31.77
N VAL A 273 9.42 -1.28 31.54
CA VAL A 273 8.31 -0.40 31.13
C VAL A 273 7.05 -0.73 31.93
N ASP A 274 6.17 0.25 32.14
CA ASP A 274 4.96 0.08 32.94
C ASP A 274 3.75 -0.31 32.08
N CYS A 275 3.79 0.01 30.78
CA CYS A 275 2.77 -0.35 29.79
C CYS A 275 3.31 -0.27 28.36
N ALA A 276 2.59 -0.93 27.45
CA ALA A 276 2.79 -0.81 26.01
C ALA A 276 1.56 -0.14 25.35
N CYS A 277 1.80 0.58 24.27
CA CYS A 277 0.78 1.27 23.49
C CYS A 277 1.18 1.28 22.02
N GLY A 278 0.22 1.12 21.11
CA GLY A 278 0.48 1.30 19.68
C GLY A 278 0.35 2.77 19.29
N ILE A 279 1.17 3.26 18.37
CA ILE A 279 0.88 4.49 17.63
C ILE A 279 -0.25 4.15 16.65
N PRO A 280 -1.45 4.73 16.82
CA PRO A 280 -2.62 4.28 16.07
C PRO A 280 -2.62 4.75 14.61
N ASP A 281 -3.12 3.96 13.67
CA ASP A 281 -3.77 2.66 13.88
C ASP A 281 -2.82 1.46 13.63
N SER A 282 -1.77 1.65 12.82
CA SER A 282 -0.87 0.60 12.33
C SER A 282 -0.03 -0.06 13.43
N GLY A 283 0.41 0.70 14.44
CA GLY A 283 1.22 0.18 15.55
C GLY A 283 0.43 -0.64 16.58
N VAL A 284 -0.90 -0.70 16.48
CA VAL A 284 -1.77 -1.34 17.49
C VAL A 284 -1.54 -2.85 17.55
N GLY A 285 -1.57 -3.55 16.42
CA GLY A 285 -1.40 -5.02 16.39
C GLY A 285 -0.06 -5.46 16.97
N MET A 286 1.03 -4.76 16.62
CA MET A 286 2.35 -5.02 17.20
C MET A 286 2.37 -4.74 18.70
N ALA A 287 1.77 -3.64 19.16
CA ALA A 287 1.76 -3.31 20.59
C ALA A 287 0.96 -4.31 21.43
N LEU A 288 -0.12 -4.87 20.89
CA LEU A 288 -0.88 -5.93 21.55
C LEU A 288 -0.02 -7.18 21.74
N GLY A 289 0.64 -7.63 20.68
CA GLY A 289 1.58 -8.76 20.77
C GLY A 289 2.74 -8.46 21.72
N TYR A 290 3.35 -7.27 21.62
CA TYR A 290 4.45 -6.86 22.49
C TYR A 290 4.05 -6.87 23.96
N ALA A 291 2.89 -6.32 24.30
CA ALA A 291 2.36 -6.29 25.67
C ALA A 291 2.26 -7.70 26.25
N ASP A 292 1.70 -8.63 25.48
CA ASP A 292 1.54 -10.03 25.87
C ASP A 292 2.89 -10.74 26.03
N GLY A 293 3.79 -10.61 25.04
CA GLY A 293 5.12 -11.21 25.08
C GLY A 293 6.02 -10.67 26.20
N LYS A 294 5.88 -9.38 26.55
CA LYS A 294 6.63 -8.71 27.62
C LYS A 294 6.00 -8.90 29.01
N GLY A 295 4.73 -9.30 29.08
CA GLY A 295 3.98 -9.43 30.34
C GLY A 295 3.61 -8.09 30.97
N VAL A 296 3.36 -7.06 30.17
CA VAL A 296 2.96 -5.71 30.62
C VAL A 296 1.58 -5.35 30.05
N PRO A 297 0.79 -4.50 30.72
CA PRO A 297 -0.54 -4.17 30.20
C PRO A 297 -0.46 -3.31 28.94
N TYR A 298 -1.30 -3.62 27.95
CA TYR A 298 -1.62 -2.69 26.87
C TYR A 298 -2.48 -1.54 27.42
N LYS A 299 -2.08 -0.29 27.15
CA LYS A 299 -2.82 0.92 27.54
C LYS A 299 -2.90 1.86 26.34
N ARG A 300 -4.03 2.57 26.21
CA ARG A 300 -4.19 3.62 25.18
C ARG A 300 -3.61 4.94 25.68
N ALA A 301 -2.28 5.02 25.69
CA ALA A 301 -1.54 6.22 26.07
C ALA A 301 -1.66 7.34 25.02
N ILE A 302 -1.97 6.98 23.77
CA ILE A 302 -2.27 7.90 22.67
C ILE A 302 -3.53 7.38 21.96
N SER A 303 -4.37 8.29 21.49
CA SER A 303 -5.53 7.97 20.66
C SER A 303 -5.55 8.81 19.40
N LYS A 304 -5.97 8.21 18.29
CA LYS A 304 -6.22 8.94 17.05
C LYS A 304 -7.60 9.59 17.09
N TYR A 305 -7.68 10.86 16.76
CA TYR A 305 -8.96 11.58 16.64
C TYR A 305 -9.62 11.30 15.29
N THR A 306 -10.24 10.12 15.18
CA THR A 306 -10.86 9.62 13.95
C THR A 306 -12.12 10.34 13.46
N PRO A 307 -12.95 11.03 14.29
CA PRO A 307 -14.20 11.64 13.81
C PRO A 307 -14.01 12.71 12.72
N THR A 308 -12.91 13.46 12.77
CA THR A 308 -12.67 14.60 11.86
C THR A 308 -11.42 14.42 10.99
N TRP A 309 -10.48 13.56 11.41
CA TRP A 309 -9.21 13.38 10.71
C TRP A 309 -9.00 11.92 10.27
N PRO A 310 -9.78 11.45 9.27
CA PRO A 310 -9.51 10.16 8.64
C PRO A 310 -8.13 10.16 7.95
N ARG A 311 -7.69 8.98 7.51
CA ARG A 311 -6.44 8.78 6.77
C ARG A 311 -6.35 9.65 5.50
N SER A 312 -7.48 10.09 4.95
CA SER A 312 -7.62 10.55 3.56
C SER A 312 -7.39 12.03 3.27
N PHE A 313 -7.12 12.87 4.27
CA PHE A 313 -6.88 14.30 4.02
C PHE A 313 -5.42 14.67 4.28
N THR A 314 -4.67 14.89 3.19
CA THR A 314 -3.30 15.39 3.24
C THR A 314 -3.22 16.69 2.43
N PRO A 315 -3.09 17.86 3.10
CA PRO A 315 -2.95 19.14 2.42
C PRO A 315 -1.72 19.22 1.50
N SER A 316 -1.81 20.04 0.45
CA SER A 316 -0.71 20.26 -0.51
C SER A 316 0.45 21.08 0.06
N ARG A 317 0.19 21.96 1.05
CA ARG A 317 1.21 22.77 1.76
C ARG A 317 1.79 22.03 2.96
N GLN A 318 3.12 22.09 3.14
CA GLN A 318 3.81 21.40 4.25
C GLN A 318 3.35 21.89 5.63
N GLU A 319 3.19 23.20 5.83
CA GLU A 319 2.70 23.78 7.10
C GLU A 319 1.34 23.21 7.51
N LEU A 320 0.42 23.04 6.56
CA LEU A 320 -0.89 22.46 6.80
C LEU A 320 -0.78 20.96 7.09
N ARG A 321 0.16 20.23 6.46
CA ARG A 321 0.42 18.82 6.79
C ARG A 321 0.91 18.67 8.23
N ASP A 322 1.82 19.52 8.66
CA ASP A 322 2.37 19.50 10.03
C ASP A 322 1.27 19.82 11.05
N LEU A 323 0.40 20.79 10.76
CA LEU A 323 -0.78 21.08 11.57
C LEU A 323 -1.74 19.89 11.64
N VAL A 324 -2.09 19.28 10.51
CA VAL A 324 -2.98 18.11 10.46
C VAL A 324 -2.39 16.92 11.23
N ALA A 325 -1.08 16.69 11.14
CA ALA A 325 -0.40 15.66 11.91
C ALA A 325 -0.55 15.91 13.43
N LYS A 326 -0.37 17.15 13.88
CA LYS A 326 -0.59 17.56 15.27
C LYS A 326 -2.04 17.34 15.73
N MET A 327 -3.02 17.57 14.86
CA MET A 327 -4.44 17.39 15.20
C MET A 327 -4.88 15.91 15.31
N LYS A 328 -4.11 14.98 14.72
CA LYS A 328 -4.52 13.56 14.61
C LYS A 328 -4.31 12.76 15.89
N LEU A 329 -3.24 13.02 16.63
CA LEU A 329 -2.86 12.20 17.79
C LEU A 329 -3.06 12.99 19.08
N ILE A 330 -3.85 12.43 19.98
CA ILE A 330 -4.16 13.02 21.28
C ILE A 330 -3.50 12.15 22.37
N PRO A 331 -2.51 12.68 23.11
CA PRO A 331 -1.92 11.98 24.24
C PRO A 331 -2.90 11.95 25.41
N ASN A 332 -2.93 10.84 26.14
CA ASN A 332 -3.81 10.63 27.27
C ASN A 332 -3.01 10.81 28.58
N ARG A 333 -3.05 12.02 29.16
CA ARG A 333 -2.33 12.35 30.40
C ARG A 333 -2.59 11.34 31.52
N ALA A 334 -3.85 10.92 31.71
CA ALA A 334 -4.21 9.98 32.75
C ALA A 334 -3.52 8.60 32.62
N MET A 335 -3.10 8.24 31.40
CA MET A 335 -2.36 7.00 31.13
C MET A 335 -0.83 7.22 31.08
N LEU A 336 -0.36 8.46 30.96
CA LEU A 336 1.06 8.81 30.79
C LEU A 336 1.72 9.26 32.10
N GLU A 337 0.99 9.91 33.00
CA GLU A 337 1.54 10.56 34.21
C GLU A 337 2.40 9.59 35.06
N GLY A 338 3.70 9.90 35.17
CA GLY A 338 4.69 9.15 35.92
C GLY A 338 5.06 7.78 35.33
N LYS A 339 4.60 7.44 34.11
CA LYS A 339 4.78 6.11 33.50
C LYS A 339 6.00 6.05 32.59
N ARG A 340 6.66 4.89 32.60
CA ARG A 340 7.62 4.44 31.58
C ARG A 340 6.84 3.78 30.46
N VAL A 341 6.57 4.51 29.38
CA VAL A 341 5.71 4.04 28.30
C VAL A 341 6.52 3.48 27.14
N LEU A 342 6.11 2.32 26.63
CA LEU A 342 6.60 1.78 25.37
C LEU A 342 5.58 2.00 24.26
N LEU A 343 6.04 2.55 23.15
CA LEU A 343 5.23 2.81 21.97
C LEU A 343 5.73 1.98 20.79
N CYS A 344 4.84 1.18 20.21
CA CYS A 344 5.10 0.49 18.95
C CYS A 344 4.61 1.34 17.78
N ASP A 345 5.48 1.56 16.79
CA ASP A 345 5.16 2.28 15.55
C ASP A 345 5.55 1.41 14.35
N ASP A 346 4.96 1.64 13.18
CA ASP A 346 5.20 0.78 12.02
C ASP A 346 6.58 0.99 11.39
N SER A 347 7.00 2.25 11.23
CA SER A 347 8.20 2.63 10.51
C SER A 347 8.67 4.05 10.87
N ILE A 348 9.95 4.35 10.60
CA ILE A 348 10.47 5.71 10.67
C ILE A 348 11.01 6.09 9.30
N VAL A 349 10.29 6.97 8.58
CA VAL A 349 10.72 7.50 7.27
C VAL A 349 11.52 8.78 7.46
N ARG A 350 10.84 9.92 7.66
CA ARG A 350 11.49 11.23 7.85
C ARG A 350 11.79 11.54 9.31
N GLY A 351 11.04 10.97 10.25
CA GLY A 351 11.23 11.17 11.69
C GLY A 351 10.64 12.43 12.32
N THR A 352 10.14 13.38 11.51
CA THR A 352 9.62 14.67 12.02
C THR A 352 8.43 14.50 12.96
N GLN A 353 7.45 13.67 12.56
CA GLN A 353 6.25 13.40 13.36
C GLN A 353 6.59 12.73 14.69
N LEU A 354 7.49 11.73 14.69
CA LEU A 354 7.89 11.04 15.91
C LEU A 354 8.61 11.99 16.87
N ARG A 355 9.56 12.79 16.37
CA ARG A 355 10.27 13.81 17.17
C ARG A 355 9.30 14.77 17.86
N ASP A 356 8.35 15.31 17.13
CA ASP A 356 7.42 16.31 17.66
C ASP A 356 6.46 15.67 18.68
N ASN A 357 6.05 14.42 18.46
CA ASN A 357 5.21 13.65 19.40
C ASN A 357 5.93 13.33 20.71
N VAL A 358 7.23 13.00 20.69
CA VAL A 358 7.97 12.62 21.91
C VAL A 358 8.00 13.75 22.93
N LYS A 359 8.25 14.99 22.48
CA LYS A 359 8.20 16.15 23.37
C LYS A 359 6.84 16.27 24.05
N ILE A 360 5.76 16.11 23.28
CA ILE A 360 4.39 16.19 23.80
C ILE A 360 4.13 15.09 24.84
N LEU A 361 4.70 13.89 24.69
CA LEU A 361 4.53 12.82 25.67
C LEU A 361 5.16 13.16 27.03
N TYR A 362 6.35 13.74 27.03
CA TYR A 362 6.98 14.24 28.26
C TYR A 362 6.19 15.42 28.87
N ASP A 363 5.72 16.36 28.05
CA ASP A 363 4.85 17.47 28.49
C ASP A 363 3.50 16.97 29.09
N TYR A 364 3.12 15.72 28.80
CA TYR A 364 1.95 15.03 29.34
C TYR A 364 2.28 14.08 30.51
N GLY A 365 3.49 14.17 31.07
CA GLY A 365 3.87 13.51 32.32
C GLY A 365 4.54 12.15 32.15
N ALA A 366 4.88 11.71 30.93
CA ALA A 366 5.66 10.47 30.75
C ALA A 366 7.01 10.58 31.46
N LYS A 367 7.41 9.53 32.19
CA LYS A 367 8.72 9.46 32.86
C LYS A 367 9.81 9.04 31.87
N GLU A 368 9.53 8.03 31.06
CA GLU A 368 10.42 7.47 30.05
C GLU A 368 9.60 7.14 28.80
N VAL A 369 10.19 7.33 27.62
CA VAL A 369 9.55 7.05 26.33
C VAL A 369 10.44 6.10 25.53
N HIS A 370 9.98 4.86 25.37
CA HIS A 370 10.64 3.79 24.63
C HIS A 370 9.91 3.56 23.30
N ILE A 371 10.63 3.52 22.18
CA ILE A 371 10.02 3.26 20.86
C ILE A 371 10.49 1.92 20.31
N ARG A 372 9.55 1.15 19.74
CA ARG A 372 9.80 -0.09 19.00
C ARG A 372 9.19 0.00 17.61
N ILE A 373 10.00 -0.23 16.59
CA ILE A 373 9.59 -0.10 15.20
C ILE A 373 9.36 -1.48 14.60
N ALA A 374 8.21 -1.68 13.94
CA ALA A 374 7.77 -2.98 13.42
C ALA A 374 8.63 -3.54 12.28
N CYS A 375 9.41 -2.68 11.62
CA CYS A 375 10.31 -3.05 10.52
C CYS A 375 11.78 -2.68 10.80
N PRO A 376 12.72 -3.21 10.00
CA PRO A 376 14.10 -2.73 9.99
C PRO A 376 14.19 -1.24 9.59
N PRO A 377 15.33 -0.58 9.83
CA PRO A 377 15.56 0.77 9.34
C PRO A 377 15.39 0.85 7.82
N LEU A 378 14.74 1.91 7.33
CA LEU A 378 14.57 2.15 5.91
C LEU A 378 15.84 2.77 5.36
N VAL A 379 16.72 1.99 4.72
CA VAL A 379 18.00 2.46 4.19
C VAL A 379 17.91 2.78 2.69
N TYR A 380 17.00 2.11 1.97
CA TYR A 380 16.83 2.27 0.52
C TYR A 380 15.45 2.84 0.18
N SER A 381 15.37 3.75 -0.79
CA SER A 381 14.08 4.15 -1.37
C SER A 381 13.49 3.02 -2.20
N CYS A 382 12.16 2.93 -2.25
CA CYS A 382 11.48 1.91 -3.02
C CYS A 382 11.39 2.28 -4.51
N PRO A 383 11.96 1.50 -5.45
CA PRO A 383 11.75 1.70 -6.88
C PRO A 383 10.51 0.95 -7.41
N PHE A 384 9.96 0.01 -6.64
CA PHE A 384 8.99 -0.97 -7.12
C PHE A 384 7.54 -0.58 -6.89
N VAL A 385 7.21 0.08 -5.78
CA VAL A 385 5.82 0.40 -5.40
C VAL A 385 5.66 1.86 -4.97
N GLY A 386 4.51 2.45 -5.31
CA GLY A 386 4.16 3.85 -5.02
C GLY A 386 3.67 4.06 -3.59
N PHE A 387 4.41 3.56 -2.61
CA PHE A 387 4.04 3.59 -1.20
C PHE A 387 4.57 4.88 -0.52
N SER A 388 5.84 5.18 -0.68
CA SER A 388 6.42 6.41 -0.16
C SER A 388 6.23 7.58 -1.13
N ALA A 389 5.85 8.75 -0.60
CA ALA A 389 5.93 10.02 -1.31
C ALA A 389 7.38 10.54 -1.43
N SER A 390 8.35 9.80 -0.89
CA SER A 390 9.76 10.16 -0.94
C SER A 390 10.23 10.35 -2.38
N LYS A 391 10.80 11.52 -2.65
CA LYS A 391 11.38 11.86 -3.95
C LYS A 391 12.90 11.70 -3.97
N SER A 392 13.51 11.46 -2.81
CA SER A 392 14.96 11.38 -2.65
C SER A 392 15.31 10.51 -1.44
N ASP A 393 16.40 9.78 -1.56
CA ASP A 393 16.94 8.96 -0.47
C ASP A 393 17.23 9.79 0.78
N LEU A 394 17.61 11.06 0.64
CA LEU A 394 17.85 11.99 1.75
C LEU A 394 16.58 12.35 2.55
N GLU A 395 15.39 11.98 2.08
CA GLU A 395 14.21 12.06 2.92
C GLU A 395 14.19 11.00 4.03
N LEU A 396 14.90 9.89 3.85
CA LEU A 396 15.06 8.88 4.88
C LEU A 396 15.99 9.40 5.97
N ILE A 397 15.56 9.32 7.24
CA ILE A 397 16.38 9.80 8.35
C ILE A 397 17.69 9.03 8.48
N THR A 398 17.66 7.73 8.20
CA THR A 398 18.82 6.84 8.11
C THR A 398 19.87 7.40 7.14
N ARG A 399 19.48 7.73 5.91
CA ARG A 399 20.35 8.30 4.86
C ARG A 399 20.95 9.64 5.25
N ARG A 400 20.20 10.48 5.98
CA ARG A 400 20.75 11.74 6.52
C ARG A 400 21.79 11.49 7.61
N VAL A 401 21.54 10.53 8.49
CA VAL A 401 22.53 10.15 9.53
C VAL A 401 23.79 9.57 8.88
N ILE A 402 23.64 8.72 7.86
CA ILE A 402 24.78 8.16 7.11
C ILE A 402 25.58 9.27 6.43
N GLN A 403 24.92 10.20 5.74
CA GLN A 403 25.54 11.39 5.15
C GLN A 403 26.36 12.20 6.15
N GLU A 404 25.86 12.36 7.39
CA GLU A 404 26.55 13.11 8.44
C GLU A 404 27.76 12.35 9.02
N LEU A 405 27.68 11.02 9.07
CA LEU A 405 28.75 10.18 9.60
C LEU A 405 29.88 9.92 8.59
N GLU A 406 29.52 9.75 7.33
CA GLU A 406 30.42 9.26 6.28
C GLU A 406 30.80 10.35 5.26
N GLY A 407 30.04 11.46 5.20
CA GLY A 407 30.18 12.46 4.14
C GLY A 407 29.56 12.06 2.79
N ASP A 408 29.00 10.86 2.70
CA ASP A 408 28.34 10.29 1.52
C ASP A 408 27.09 9.52 1.99
N PRO A 409 25.87 9.81 1.49
CA PRO A 409 24.67 9.12 1.95
C PRO A 409 24.66 7.65 1.53
N ASP A 410 25.45 7.25 0.52
CA ASP A 410 25.55 5.92 -0.10
C ASP A 410 26.68 5.05 0.47
N ALA A 411 27.45 5.54 1.44
CA ALA A 411 28.53 4.78 2.04
C ALA A 411 28.03 3.67 2.99
N ASN A 412 28.63 2.47 2.86
CA ASN A 412 28.49 1.34 3.80
C ASN A 412 27.03 0.91 4.11
N LEU A 413 26.11 1.04 3.16
CA LEU A 413 24.67 0.79 3.39
C LEU A 413 24.37 -0.62 3.92
N ASP A 414 25.13 -1.61 3.46
CA ASP A 414 25.03 -3.01 3.92
C ASP A 414 25.28 -3.13 5.42
N LYS A 415 26.26 -2.39 5.94
CA LYS A 415 26.57 -2.37 7.37
C LYS A 415 25.47 -1.67 8.16
N TYR A 416 25.00 -0.51 7.69
CA TYR A 416 23.88 0.21 8.32
C TYR A 416 22.55 -0.55 8.27
N ALA A 417 22.37 -1.45 7.30
CA ALA A 417 21.22 -2.35 7.19
C ALA A 417 21.34 -3.60 8.06
N THR A 418 22.56 -3.98 8.45
CA THR A 418 22.83 -5.19 9.25
C THR A 418 22.61 -4.92 10.73
N THR A 419 21.56 -5.51 11.31
CA THR A 419 21.22 -5.34 12.73
C THR A 419 22.38 -5.79 13.62
N GLY A 420 22.76 -4.97 14.60
CA GLY A 420 23.85 -5.25 15.53
C GLY A 420 25.26 -4.91 15.03
N SER A 421 25.42 -4.42 13.80
CA SER A 421 26.72 -3.89 13.36
C SER A 421 27.08 -2.60 14.11
N PRO A 422 28.37 -2.25 14.25
CA PRO A 422 28.77 -0.98 14.87
C PRO A 422 28.15 0.24 14.19
N GLU A 423 28.05 0.24 12.87
CA GLU A 423 27.44 1.29 12.06
C GLU A 423 25.92 1.41 12.33
N TYR A 424 25.21 0.27 12.37
CA TYR A 424 23.79 0.21 12.72
C TYR A 424 23.53 0.77 14.12
N GLU A 425 24.25 0.29 15.13
CA GLU A 425 24.05 0.72 16.52
C GLU A 425 24.31 2.22 16.70
N LYS A 426 25.35 2.73 16.03
CA LYS A 426 25.66 4.16 16.01
C LYS A 426 24.54 4.98 15.35
N MET A 427 24.03 4.53 14.20
CA MET A 427 22.90 5.20 13.53
C MET A 427 21.65 5.21 14.41
N VAL A 428 21.28 4.07 15.01
CA VAL A 428 20.12 3.96 15.90
C VAL A 428 20.28 4.86 17.13
N SER A 429 21.47 4.91 17.74
CA SER A 429 21.72 5.82 18.88
C SER A 429 21.55 7.28 18.48
N ILE A 430 22.06 7.70 17.32
CA ILE A 430 21.92 9.08 16.84
C ILE A 430 20.45 9.42 16.61
N ILE A 431 19.66 8.51 16.03
CA ILE A 431 18.22 8.72 15.83
C ILE A 431 17.51 8.82 17.18
N ARG A 432 17.84 7.94 18.14
CA ARG A 432 17.31 7.95 19.52
C ARG A 432 17.56 9.31 20.19
N ASP A 433 18.80 9.80 20.14
CA ASP A 433 19.19 11.06 20.76
C ASP A 433 18.49 12.26 20.12
N ARG A 434 18.41 12.30 18.78
CA ARG A 434 17.70 13.38 18.06
C ARG A 434 16.23 13.50 18.45
N PHE A 435 15.60 12.39 18.82
CA PHE A 435 14.20 12.37 19.21
C PHE A 435 13.99 12.53 20.71
N GLY A 436 15.05 12.52 21.52
CA GLY A 436 14.94 12.57 22.99
C GLY A 436 14.33 11.31 23.59
N LEU A 437 14.56 10.15 22.96
CA LEU A 437 13.99 8.87 23.39
C LEU A 437 14.84 8.22 24.48
N THR A 438 14.18 7.56 25.44
CA THR A 438 14.84 6.71 26.44
C THR A 438 15.49 5.51 25.75
N SER A 439 14.77 4.84 24.85
CA SER A 439 15.33 3.78 24.01
C SER A 439 14.63 3.71 22.66
N LEU A 440 15.35 3.21 21.65
CA LEU A 440 14.84 2.95 20.31
C LEU A 440 15.37 1.59 19.86
N LYS A 441 14.49 0.71 19.37
CA LYS A 441 14.88 -0.53 18.69
C LYS A 441 14.04 -0.71 17.43
N PHE A 442 14.66 -1.20 16.37
CA PHE A 442 13.97 -1.63 15.15
C PHE A 442 13.85 -3.15 15.16
N ASN A 443 12.78 -3.65 14.56
CA ASN A 443 12.61 -5.09 14.39
C ASN A 443 13.63 -5.61 13.35
N PRO A 444 14.36 -6.71 13.65
CA PRO A 444 15.28 -7.30 12.68
C PRO A 444 14.56 -7.82 11.43
N ILE A 445 15.28 -7.90 10.31
CA ILE A 445 14.72 -8.42 9.05
C ILE A 445 14.36 -9.91 9.20
N GLU A 446 15.12 -10.66 9.99
CA GLU A 446 14.89 -12.06 10.29
C GLU A 446 13.55 -12.26 10.99
N THR A 447 13.25 -11.44 12.01
CA THR A 447 11.97 -11.48 12.72
C THR A 447 10.81 -11.08 11.81
N LEU A 448 11.00 -10.06 10.96
CA LEU A 448 9.98 -9.66 9.99
C LEU A 448 9.67 -10.80 9.00
N VAL A 449 10.69 -11.40 8.39
CA VAL A 449 10.53 -12.52 7.43
C VAL A 449 9.85 -13.71 8.12
N LYS A 450 10.33 -14.07 9.31
CA LYS A 450 9.74 -15.16 10.11
C LYS A 450 8.27 -14.89 10.44
N SER A 451 7.94 -13.66 10.85
CA SER A 451 6.58 -13.27 11.22
C SER A 451 5.63 -13.25 10.02
N ILE A 452 6.12 -12.90 8.82
CA ILE A 452 5.34 -13.02 7.58
C ILE A 452 5.14 -14.50 7.21
N GLY A 453 6.14 -15.36 7.47
CA GLY A 453 6.03 -16.81 7.26
C GLY A 453 6.23 -17.26 5.81
N LEU A 454 6.64 -16.34 4.92
CA LEU A 454 7.07 -16.65 3.55
C LEU A 454 8.59 -16.74 3.48
N PRO A 455 9.16 -17.56 2.57
CA PRO A 455 10.59 -17.56 2.30
C PRO A 455 11.10 -16.16 1.95
N LYS A 456 12.29 -15.76 2.45
CA LYS A 456 12.88 -14.44 2.15
C LYS A 456 12.95 -14.15 0.64
N CYS A 457 13.26 -15.15 -0.17
CA CYS A 457 13.34 -15.01 -1.62
C CYS A 457 11.99 -14.68 -2.29
N GLN A 458 10.87 -14.92 -1.61
CA GLN A 458 9.51 -14.58 -2.05
C GLN A 458 9.06 -13.18 -1.59
N LEU A 459 9.87 -12.47 -0.80
CA LEU A 459 9.55 -11.18 -0.22
C LEU A 459 10.40 -10.07 -0.83
N CYS A 460 9.79 -8.92 -1.08
CA CYS A 460 10.51 -7.67 -1.28
C CYS A 460 10.95 -7.12 0.07
N THR A 461 12.26 -7.11 0.31
CA THR A 461 12.87 -6.43 1.46
C THR A 461 13.78 -5.28 1.06
N HIS A 462 13.71 -4.84 -0.21
CA HIS A 462 14.61 -3.83 -0.77
C HIS A 462 14.78 -2.58 0.09
N CYS A 463 13.70 -2.06 0.69
CA CYS A 463 13.77 -0.85 1.52
C CYS A 463 14.70 -1.01 2.75
N PHE A 464 14.93 -2.26 3.16
CA PHE A 464 15.75 -2.62 4.31
C PHE A 464 17.16 -3.04 3.89
N ASP A 465 17.29 -3.91 2.87
CA ASP A 465 18.55 -4.59 2.55
C ASP A 465 18.97 -4.52 1.06
N GLY A 466 18.24 -3.77 0.23
CA GLY A 466 18.57 -3.59 -1.18
C GLY A 466 18.42 -4.83 -2.08
N SER A 467 18.01 -5.99 -1.54
CA SER A 467 18.18 -7.30 -2.20
C SER A 467 17.18 -7.66 -3.31
N SER A 468 16.25 -6.78 -3.68
CA SER A 468 15.17 -7.10 -4.65
C SER A 468 15.45 -6.64 -6.09
N CYS A 469 14.82 -7.29 -7.08
CA CYS A 469 15.10 -7.11 -8.52
C CYS A 469 13.92 -6.58 -9.36
N PHE A 470 14.21 -6.08 -10.57
CA PHE A 470 13.22 -5.63 -11.56
C PHE A 470 12.66 -6.76 -12.41
#